data_AF-A0A9W9C6B4-F1
#
_entry.id   AF-A0A9W9C6B4-F1
#
_cell.length_a   1.000
_cell.length_b   1.000
_cell.length_c   1.000
_cell.angle_alpha   90.00
_cell.angle_beta   90.00
_cell.angle_gamma   90.00
#
_symmetry.space_group_name_H-M   'P 1'
#
loop_
_entity.id
_entity.type
_entity.pdbx_description
1 polymer ?
#
loop_
_entity_poly.entity_id
_entity_poly.type
_entity_poly.pdbx_seq_one_letter_code
_entity_poly.pdbx_strand_id
1 'polypeptide(L)'
;MAADLYSLPSLPCSLPTIDDPNKLDLASVALQTQIILSQLKQDDFVIDAIWRDSFALTGTLRTFYSAAAVFRAWTETSATHRPKTFAVPTAQPRVTRVAAAVWLEVPFTFETTGIPATTCSGFASMTLHDGRWKIWVLRTILEGLEGEPDVDVLEPVPRPNEITTNGATTNGHGKNSSKTPDYYGCAIIGGGQAGLSVGGRLQALGVSYVILDKHEEIGDNWKTRYDSTKRMPP
;
A
#
# COMPACT_ATOMS: atom_id res chain seq x y z
N MET A 1 -34.17 -31.57 10.17
CA MET A 1 -32.72 -31.28 10.14
C MET A 1 -32.43 -30.61 8.81
N ALA A 2 -32.57 -29.30 8.75
CA ALA A 2 -32.19 -28.51 7.58
C ALA A 2 -30.71 -28.15 7.72
N ALA A 3 -29.97 -28.34 6.64
CA ALA A 3 -28.53 -28.18 6.55
C ALA A 3 -28.08 -26.76 6.96
N ASP A 4 -27.07 -26.69 7.83
CA ASP A 4 -26.22 -25.51 8.00
C ASP A 4 -25.46 -25.25 6.69
N LEU A 5 -26.15 -24.62 5.74
CA LEU A 5 -25.54 -24.03 4.55
C LEU A 5 -24.64 -22.89 5.02
N TYR A 6 -23.32 -23.13 5.01
CA TYR A 6 -22.24 -22.15 5.10
C TYR A 6 -22.69 -20.79 5.64
N SER A 7 -22.75 -20.66 6.97
CA SER A 7 -22.93 -19.34 7.59
C SER A 7 -21.83 -18.43 7.03
N LEU A 8 -22.22 -17.37 6.33
CA LEU A 8 -21.31 -16.31 5.91
C LEU A 8 -20.42 -15.98 7.13
N PRO A 9 -19.08 -15.90 6.97
CA PRO A 9 -18.21 -15.57 8.09
C PRO A 9 -18.76 -14.30 8.74
N SER A 10 -19.01 -14.37 10.05
CA SER A 10 -19.44 -13.21 10.83
C SER A 10 -18.43 -12.09 10.55
N LEU A 11 -18.88 -11.03 9.90
CA LEU A 11 -18.00 -9.93 9.57
C LEU A 11 -17.46 -9.35 10.89
N PRO A 12 -16.14 -9.11 10.98
CA PRO A 12 -15.54 -8.58 12.21
C PRO A 12 -15.96 -7.13 12.51
N CYS A 13 -16.72 -6.51 11.61
CA CYS A 13 -17.29 -5.18 11.76
C CYS A 13 -18.64 -5.09 11.04
N SER A 14 -19.48 -4.17 11.53
CA SER A 14 -20.76 -3.81 10.93
C SER A 14 -20.54 -2.82 9.80
N LEU A 15 -21.35 -2.94 8.73
CA LEU A 15 -21.29 -2.00 7.62
C LEU A 15 -21.95 -0.67 8.02
N PRO A 16 -21.29 0.48 7.78
CA PRO A 16 -21.83 1.78 8.15
C PRO A 16 -22.96 2.20 7.21
N THR A 17 -23.87 3.00 7.75
CA THR A 17 -24.91 3.70 7.00
C THR A 17 -24.84 5.17 7.36
N ILE A 18 -24.98 6.04 6.37
CA ILE A 18 -25.11 7.48 6.57
C ILE A 18 -26.44 7.93 5.99
N ASP A 19 -27.21 8.65 6.80
CA ASP A 19 -28.46 9.27 6.36
C ASP A 19 -28.17 10.48 5.46
N ASP A 20 -28.85 10.53 4.31
CA ASP A 20 -28.76 11.60 3.31
C ASP A 20 -27.32 12.07 2.97
N PRO A 21 -26.48 11.18 2.40
CA PRO A 21 -25.08 11.46 2.11
C PRO A 21 -24.82 12.61 1.13
N ASN A 22 -25.85 13.08 0.42
CA ASN A 22 -25.72 14.17 -0.55
C ASN A 22 -25.75 15.56 0.11
N LYS A 23 -26.15 15.65 1.37
CA LYS A 23 -26.17 16.92 2.15
C LYS A 23 -24.93 17.12 3.02
N LEU A 24 -23.96 16.21 2.96
CA LEU A 24 -22.77 16.28 3.78
C LEU A 24 -21.85 17.39 3.31
N ASP A 25 -21.41 18.24 4.24
CA ASP A 25 -20.30 19.16 4.01
C ASP A 25 -18.98 18.40 4.08
N LEU A 26 -18.52 17.92 2.92
CA LEU A 26 -17.30 17.14 2.78
C LEU A 26 -16.05 17.90 3.27
N ALA A 27 -16.01 19.22 3.11
CA ALA A 27 -14.88 20.04 3.54
C ALA A 27 -14.79 20.09 5.07
N SER A 28 -15.92 20.26 5.75
CA SER A 28 -15.96 20.20 7.21
C SER A 28 -15.52 18.85 7.76
N VAL A 29 -15.92 17.74 7.11
CA VAL A 29 -15.48 16.39 7.54
C VAL A 29 -13.99 16.18 7.31
N ALA A 30 -13.42 16.68 6.21
CA ALA A 30 -11.97 16.65 5.97
C ALA A 30 -11.19 17.35 7.10
N LEU A 31 -11.60 18.58 7.46
CA LEU A 31 -10.96 19.35 8.53
C LEU A 31 -11.07 18.65 9.87
N GLN A 32 -12.25 18.12 10.20
CA GLN A 32 -12.44 17.34 11.42
C GLN A 32 -11.58 16.07 11.45
N THR A 33 -11.45 15.39 10.31
CA THR A 33 -10.62 14.18 10.19
C THR A 33 -9.14 14.53 10.43
N GLN A 34 -8.65 15.63 9.88
CA GLN A 34 -7.27 16.08 10.12
C GLN A 34 -6.98 16.37 11.61
N ILE A 35 -7.95 16.99 12.30
CA ILE A 35 -7.85 17.25 13.74
C ILE A 35 -7.82 15.93 14.52
N ILE A 36 -8.72 14.99 14.19
CA ILE A 36 -8.77 13.65 14.81
C ILE A 36 -7.44 12.92 14.61
N LEU A 37 -6.92 12.87 13.38
CA LEU A 37 -5.67 12.16 13.06
C LEU A 37 -4.45 12.73 13.81
N SER A 38 -4.44 14.04 14.05
CA SER A 38 -3.36 14.71 14.78
C SER A 38 -3.33 14.36 16.27
N GLN A 39 -4.48 13.99 16.86
CA GLN A 39 -4.62 13.65 18.28
C GLN A 39 -5.61 12.51 18.49
N LEU A 40 -5.30 11.34 17.91
CA LEU A 40 -6.19 10.19 17.97
C LEU A 40 -6.46 9.74 19.40
N LYS A 41 -7.73 9.55 19.72
CA LYS A 41 -8.24 8.98 20.97
C LYS A 41 -9.04 7.73 20.66
N GLN A 42 -9.20 6.85 21.65
CA GLN A 42 -9.99 5.63 21.49
C GLN A 42 -11.45 5.91 21.09
N ASP A 43 -12.06 6.98 21.59
CA ASP A 43 -13.46 7.34 21.28
C ASP A 43 -13.66 7.87 19.85
N ASP A 44 -12.59 8.22 19.13
CA ASP A 44 -12.66 8.62 17.73
C ASP A 44 -12.95 7.43 16.80
N PHE A 45 -12.85 6.19 17.30
CA PHE A 45 -13.15 4.97 16.58
C PHE A 45 -14.54 4.43 16.92
N VAL A 46 -15.19 3.78 15.95
CA VAL A 46 -16.34 2.91 16.25
C VAL A 46 -15.87 1.66 17.00
N ILE A 47 -16.75 1.03 17.79
CA ILE A 47 -16.36 -0.07 18.68
C ILE A 47 -15.65 -1.23 17.96
N ASP A 48 -16.11 -1.52 16.74
CA ASP A 48 -15.64 -2.56 15.82
C ASP A 48 -14.73 -2.01 14.71
N ALA A 49 -14.06 -0.88 14.95
CA ALA A 49 -13.16 -0.26 13.99
C ALA A 49 -12.02 -1.20 13.56
N ILE A 50 -11.56 -1.02 12.33
CA ILE A 50 -10.47 -1.79 11.75
C ILE A 50 -9.33 -0.85 11.38
N TRP A 51 -8.11 -1.22 11.74
CA TRP A 51 -6.92 -0.55 11.22
C TRP A 51 -6.09 -1.53 10.41
N ARG A 52 -5.87 -1.21 9.13
CA ARG A 52 -4.95 -1.93 8.26
C ARG A 52 -3.70 -1.09 8.02
N ASP A 53 -2.59 -1.54 8.58
CA ASP A 53 -1.29 -0.92 8.39
C ASP A 53 -0.48 -1.67 7.33
N SER A 54 -0.03 -0.94 6.32
CA SER A 54 0.81 -1.46 5.23
C SER A 54 2.21 -0.86 5.37
N PHE A 55 2.97 -1.37 6.35
CA PHE A 55 4.34 -0.97 6.70
C PHE A 55 4.54 0.43 7.31
N ALA A 56 3.56 1.32 7.26
CA ALA A 56 3.75 2.73 7.67
C ALA A 56 4.14 2.91 9.15
N LEU A 57 3.48 2.19 10.07
CA LEU A 57 3.69 2.36 11.52
C LEU A 57 4.12 1.08 12.23
N THR A 58 3.76 -0.08 11.70
CA THR A 58 4.11 -1.38 12.28
C THR A 58 5.33 -2.02 11.63
N GLY A 59 5.82 -1.47 10.52
CA GLY A 59 6.90 -2.05 9.72
C GLY A 59 6.55 -3.40 9.09
N THR A 60 5.28 -3.82 9.12
CA THR A 60 4.80 -5.09 8.54
C THR A 60 3.39 -4.90 7.96
N LEU A 61 2.86 -5.90 7.24
CA LEU A 61 1.44 -5.93 6.88
C LEU A 61 0.63 -6.44 8.08
N ARG A 62 -0.14 -5.57 8.73
CA ARG A 62 -0.96 -5.94 9.91
C ARG A 62 -2.37 -5.39 9.82
N THR A 63 -3.27 -6.08 10.50
CA THR A 63 -4.65 -5.64 10.69
C THR A 63 -5.03 -5.79 12.16
N PHE A 64 -5.59 -4.72 12.72
CA PHE A 64 -6.10 -4.66 14.08
C PHE A 64 -7.61 -4.50 14.03
N TYR A 65 -8.29 -5.14 14.98
CA TYR A 65 -9.74 -5.16 15.09
C TYR A 65 -10.16 -4.62 16.45
N SER A 66 -11.23 -3.82 16.48
CA SER A 66 -11.76 -3.05 17.61
C SER A 66 -11.02 -1.73 17.91
N ALA A 67 -11.79 -0.74 18.37
CA ALA A 67 -11.26 0.56 18.81
C ALA A 67 -10.12 0.43 19.83
N ALA A 68 -10.26 -0.48 20.80
CA ALA A 68 -9.29 -0.66 21.86
C ALA A 68 -7.94 -1.20 21.35
N ALA A 69 -7.97 -2.21 20.46
CA ALA A 69 -6.74 -2.76 19.90
C ALA A 69 -6.07 -1.77 18.94
N VAL A 70 -6.85 -1.06 18.12
CA VAL A 70 -6.37 -0.01 17.23
C VAL A 70 -5.68 1.10 18.03
N PHE A 71 -6.34 1.63 19.06
CA PHE A 71 -5.79 2.73 19.86
C PHE A 71 -4.51 2.33 20.62
N ARG A 72 -4.47 1.12 21.19
CA ARG A 72 -3.27 0.59 21.84
C ARG A 72 -2.11 0.48 20.86
N ALA A 73 -2.33 -0.18 19.72
CA ALA A 73 -1.31 -0.36 18.69
C ALA A 73 -0.83 0.99 18.16
N TRP A 74 -1.74 1.93 17.89
CA TRP A 74 -1.40 3.27 17.43
C TRP A 74 -0.50 4.00 18.43
N THR A 75 -0.80 3.90 19.72
CA THR A 75 -0.01 4.56 20.78
C THR A 75 1.40 3.96 20.86
N GLU A 76 1.52 2.64 20.84
CA GLU A 76 2.81 1.93 20.85
C GLU A 76 3.66 2.27 19.60
N THR A 77 3.05 2.23 18.42
CA THR A 77 3.76 2.53 17.17
C THR A 77 4.12 4.01 17.06
N SER A 78 3.25 4.91 17.54
CA SER A 78 3.50 6.36 17.52
C SER A 78 4.63 6.77 18.45
N ALA A 79 4.84 6.05 19.56
CA ALA A 79 6.01 6.28 20.41
C ALA A 79 7.34 6.01 19.69
N THR A 80 7.34 5.07 18.74
CA THR A 80 8.51 4.66 17.97
C THR A 80 8.70 5.50 16.71
N HIS A 81 7.65 5.59 15.87
CA HIS A 81 7.72 6.21 14.55
C HIS A 81 7.38 7.70 14.54
N ARG A 82 6.75 8.22 15.61
CA ARG A 82 6.45 9.65 15.79
C ARG A 82 5.81 10.28 14.54
N PRO A 83 4.60 9.82 14.16
CA PRO A 83 3.88 10.39 13.02
C PRO A 83 3.54 11.87 13.29
N LYS A 84 3.71 12.70 12.27
CA LYS A 84 3.50 14.16 12.30
C LYS A 84 2.97 14.66 10.96
N THR A 85 2.60 15.94 10.93
CA THR A 85 2.25 16.65 9.70
C THR A 85 1.11 15.97 8.93
N PHE A 86 0.02 15.62 9.64
CA PHE A 86 -1.17 15.10 8.97
C PHE A 86 -1.78 16.19 8.08
N ALA A 87 -1.86 15.89 6.79
CA ALA A 87 -2.50 16.75 5.80
C ALA A 87 -3.58 15.95 5.09
N VAL A 88 -4.77 16.55 4.95
CA VAL A 88 -5.81 16.03 4.06
C VAL A 88 -5.63 16.79 2.75
N PRO A 89 -5.05 16.18 1.69
CA PRO A 89 -4.81 16.87 0.44
C PRO A 89 -6.12 17.37 -0.17
N THR A 90 -6.03 18.34 -1.09
CA THR A 90 -7.18 19.01 -1.72
C THR A 90 -8.10 18.07 -2.52
N ALA A 91 -7.70 16.81 -2.71
CA ALA A 91 -8.57 15.76 -3.22
C ALA A 91 -9.77 15.60 -2.28
N GLN A 92 -10.96 15.96 -2.77
CA GLN A 92 -12.15 16.02 -1.93
C GLN A 92 -12.46 14.64 -1.35
N PRO A 93 -12.84 14.56 -0.06
CA PRO A 93 -13.45 13.38 0.50
C PRO A 93 -14.53 12.85 -0.43
N ARG A 94 -14.61 11.53 -0.58
CA ARG A 94 -15.62 10.92 -1.47
C ARG A 94 -16.60 10.10 -0.66
N VAL A 95 -17.88 10.26 -0.98
CA VAL A 95 -18.90 9.34 -0.47
C VAL A 95 -18.78 8.02 -1.22
N THR A 96 -18.54 6.93 -0.50
CA THR A 96 -18.50 5.59 -1.06
C THR A 96 -19.78 4.84 -0.72
N ARG A 97 -20.35 4.16 -1.72
CA ARG A 97 -21.58 3.38 -1.60
C ARG A 97 -21.33 1.98 -2.12
N VAL A 98 -21.56 0.97 -1.28
CA VAL A 98 -21.47 -0.44 -1.65
C VAL A 98 -22.71 -1.14 -1.12
N ALA A 99 -23.58 -1.56 -2.04
CA ALA A 99 -24.92 -2.05 -1.70
C ALA A 99 -25.66 -1.06 -0.77
N ALA A 100 -26.08 -1.48 0.42
CA ALA A 100 -26.74 -0.63 1.41
C ALA A 100 -25.78 0.19 2.28
N ALA A 101 -24.47 -0.09 2.22
CA ALA A 101 -23.47 0.55 3.07
C ALA A 101 -23.00 1.88 2.47
N VAL A 102 -22.86 2.89 3.33
CA VAL A 102 -22.43 4.25 2.95
C VAL A 102 -21.45 4.78 3.99
N TRP A 103 -20.30 5.27 3.53
CA TRP A 103 -19.31 5.95 4.36
C TRP A 103 -18.59 7.04 3.57
N LEU A 104 -17.84 7.89 4.28
CA LEU A 104 -16.99 8.89 3.66
C LEU A 104 -15.54 8.42 3.66
N GLU A 105 -14.89 8.38 2.49
CA GLU A 105 -13.45 8.16 2.40
C GLU A 105 -12.73 9.51 2.43
N VAL A 106 -11.85 9.69 3.40
CA VAL A 106 -10.97 10.86 3.49
C VAL A 106 -9.52 10.41 3.28
N PRO A 107 -8.90 10.71 2.13
CA PRO A 107 -7.47 10.47 1.94
C PRO A 107 -6.66 11.44 2.81
N PHE A 108 -5.50 11.01 3.30
CA PHE A 108 -4.57 11.86 4.03
C PHE A 108 -3.14 11.44 3.77
N THR A 109 -2.20 12.34 4.06
CA THR A 109 -0.76 12.08 4.08
C THR A 109 -0.19 12.46 5.43
N PHE A 110 0.94 11.86 5.79
CA PHE A 110 1.69 12.17 6.99
C PHE A 110 3.14 11.75 6.85
N GLU A 111 3.98 12.25 7.74
CA GLU A 111 5.40 11.91 7.82
C GLU A 111 5.71 11.24 9.16
N THR A 112 6.73 10.39 9.20
CA THR A 112 7.25 9.82 10.45
C THR A 112 8.66 10.30 10.71
N THR A 113 8.96 10.71 11.94
CA THR A 113 10.33 11.12 12.35
C THR A 113 11.08 10.05 13.14
N GLY A 114 10.52 8.84 13.20
CA GLY A 114 11.25 7.65 13.61
C GLY A 114 12.47 7.37 12.73
N ILE A 115 13.23 6.33 13.06
CA ILE A 115 14.36 5.87 12.26
C ILE A 115 13.95 4.53 11.63
N PRO A 116 13.88 4.43 10.29
CA PRO A 116 14.06 5.50 9.30
C PRO A 116 12.89 6.49 9.28
N ALA A 117 13.15 7.71 8.82
CA ALA A 117 12.09 8.69 8.56
C ALA A 117 11.38 8.33 7.26
N THR A 118 10.06 8.54 7.20
CA THR A 118 9.23 8.04 6.10
C THR A 118 8.16 9.03 5.69
N THR A 119 7.75 8.94 4.42
CA THR A 119 6.56 9.56 3.89
C THR A 119 5.46 8.50 3.75
N CYS A 120 4.27 8.83 4.21
CA CYS A 120 3.16 7.91 4.28
C CYS A 120 1.87 8.53 3.73
N SER A 121 0.99 7.67 3.23
CA SER A 121 -0.39 8.02 2.89
C SER A 121 -1.37 7.18 3.70
N GLY A 122 -2.63 7.54 3.62
CA GLY A 122 -3.68 6.77 4.27
C GLY A 122 -5.07 7.16 3.82
N PHE A 123 -6.03 6.37 4.27
CA PHE A 123 -7.44 6.61 4.06
C PHE A 123 -8.19 6.37 5.38
N ALA A 124 -8.91 7.39 5.82
CA ALA A 124 -9.85 7.28 6.92
C ALA A 124 -11.26 7.13 6.35
N SER A 125 -11.86 5.95 6.54
CA SER A 125 -13.26 5.72 6.25
C SER A 125 -14.08 6.18 7.45
N MET A 126 -14.71 7.35 7.30
CA MET A 126 -15.50 8.02 8.32
C MET A 126 -16.97 7.62 8.24
N THR A 127 -17.60 7.44 9.40
CA THR A 127 -19.04 7.23 9.54
C THR A 127 -19.59 8.14 10.64
N LEU A 128 -20.90 8.39 10.58
CA LEU A 128 -21.60 9.09 11.64
C LEU A 128 -22.08 8.07 12.69
N HIS A 129 -21.76 8.30 13.95
CA HIS A 129 -22.25 7.50 15.08
C HIS A 129 -22.67 8.44 16.20
N ASP A 130 -23.94 8.40 16.61
CA ASP A 130 -24.55 9.32 17.60
C ASP A 130 -24.29 10.81 17.30
N GLY A 131 -24.40 11.20 16.01
CA GLY A 131 -24.17 12.58 15.57
C GLY A 131 -22.70 13.05 15.60
N ARG A 132 -21.75 12.15 15.88
CA ARG A 132 -20.30 12.44 15.85
C ARG A 132 -19.62 11.64 14.75
N TRP A 133 -18.66 12.26 14.06
CA TRP A 133 -17.83 11.58 13.08
C TRP A 133 -16.82 10.68 13.78
N LYS A 134 -16.81 9.41 13.38
CA LYS A 134 -15.90 8.39 13.88
C LYS A 134 -15.23 7.64 12.73
N ILE A 135 -14.03 7.15 12.99
CA ILE A 135 -13.27 6.29 12.07
C ILE A 135 -13.82 4.87 12.18
N TRP A 136 -14.32 4.36 11.05
CA TRP A 136 -14.71 2.96 10.89
C TRP A 136 -13.52 2.12 10.42
N VAL A 137 -12.82 2.57 9.37
CA VAL A 137 -11.62 1.90 8.87
C VAL A 137 -10.50 2.92 8.73
N LEU A 138 -9.37 2.63 9.36
CA LEU A 138 -8.12 3.36 9.14
C LEU A 138 -7.23 2.52 8.23
N ARG A 139 -6.66 3.12 7.20
CA ARG A 139 -5.59 2.55 6.38
C ARG A 139 -4.40 3.48 6.39
N THR A 140 -3.23 2.91 6.61
CA THR A 140 -1.94 3.61 6.58
C THR A 140 -0.99 2.84 5.67
N ILE A 141 -0.26 3.56 4.83
CA ILE A 141 0.54 3.02 3.73
C ILE A 141 1.88 3.75 3.74
N LEU A 142 2.97 2.98 3.74
CA LEU A 142 4.31 3.51 3.51
C LEU A 142 4.46 3.83 2.03
N GLU A 143 4.78 5.09 1.71
CA GLU A 143 5.02 5.54 0.34
C GLU A 143 6.52 5.58 0.03
N GLY A 144 7.33 6.07 0.97
CA GLY A 144 8.77 6.19 0.75
C GLY A 144 9.57 6.36 2.04
N LEU A 145 10.88 6.14 1.91
CA LEU A 145 11.85 6.43 2.96
C LEU A 145 12.50 7.78 2.65
N GLU A 146 12.59 8.64 3.66
CA GLU A 146 13.20 9.95 3.48
C GLU A 146 14.70 9.80 3.15
N GLY A 147 15.14 10.45 2.07
CA GLY A 147 16.53 10.38 1.60
C GLY A 147 16.82 9.27 0.60
N GLU A 148 15.86 8.37 0.34
CA GLU A 148 15.98 7.32 -0.68
C GLU A 148 15.26 7.73 -1.98
N PRO A 149 15.70 7.23 -3.15
CA PRO A 149 15.05 7.52 -4.42
C PRO A 149 13.67 6.81 -4.54
N ASP A 150 12.84 7.31 -5.45
CA ASP A 150 11.51 6.76 -5.71
C ASP A 150 11.60 5.43 -6.48
N VAL A 151 11.00 4.38 -5.91
CA VAL A 151 10.99 3.03 -6.49
C VAL A 151 10.21 2.90 -7.80
N ASP A 152 9.28 3.82 -8.05
CA ASP A 152 8.42 3.83 -9.23
C ASP A 152 8.98 4.78 -10.33
N VAL A 153 10.10 5.47 -10.07
CA VAL A 153 10.81 6.29 -11.04
C VAL A 153 12.18 5.68 -11.33
N LEU A 154 12.35 5.16 -12.55
CA LEU A 154 13.64 4.66 -13.02
C LEU A 154 14.28 5.66 -13.98
N GLU A 155 15.51 6.08 -13.71
CA GLU A 155 16.24 6.91 -14.67
C GLU A 155 16.43 6.13 -16.00
N PRO A 156 16.13 6.74 -17.15
CA PRO A 156 16.33 6.08 -18.43
C PRO A 156 17.80 5.75 -18.64
N VAL A 157 18.12 4.46 -18.77
CA VAL A 157 19.46 4.06 -19.19
C VAL A 157 19.70 4.61 -20.60
N PRO A 158 20.80 5.37 -20.84
CA PRO A 158 21.13 5.88 -22.16
C PRO A 158 21.18 4.72 -23.15
N ARG A 159 20.29 4.74 -24.14
CA ARG A 159 20.26 3.73 -25.20
C ARG A 159 21.32 4.07 -26.25
N PRO A 160 22.27 3.18 -26.55
CA PRO A 160 22.89 3.19 -27.87
C PRO A 160 21.77 2.99 -28.90
N ASN A 161 21.76 3.80 -29.95
CA ASN A 161 20.63 4.02 -30.88
C ASN A 161 19.97 2.81 -31.59
N GLU A 162 20.29 1.55 -31.27
CA GLU A 162 19.90 0.41 -32.10
C GLU A 162 19.56 -0.90 -31.35
N ILE A 163 19.31 -0.88 -30.03
CA ILE A 163 18.97 -2.11 -29.29
C ILE A 163 17.57 -2.01 -28.69
N THR A 164 16.62 -2.69 -29.34
CA THR A 164 15.33 -3.03 -28.73
C THR A 164 15.58 -4.16 -27.74
N THR A 165 15.47 -3.91 -26.43
CA THR A 165 15.82 -4.86 -25.37
C THR A 165 14.72 -5.90 -25.15
N ASN A 166 14.25 -6.55 -26.22
CA ASN A 166 13.73 -7.90 -26.09
C ASN A 166 14.95 -8.84 -26.06
N GLY A 167 15.54 -9.04 -24.89
CA GLY A 167 16.33 -10.25 -24.61
C GLY A 167 17.84 -10.26 -24.87
N ALA A 168 18.50 -9.19 -25.32
CA ALA A 168 19.94 -9.28 -25.65
C ALA A 168 20.93 -9.14 -24.48
N THR A 169 20.50 -8.73 -23.27
CA THR A 169 21.41 -8.39 -22.15
C THR A 169 21.10 -9.12 -20.85
N THR A 170 20.52 -10.32 -20.93
CA THR A 170 19.94 -11.03 -19.76
C THR A 170 20.95 -11.79 -18.89
N ASN A 171 22.23 -11.84 -19.26
CA ASN A 171 23.22 -12.69 -18.59
C ASN A 171 24.35 -11.89 -17.90
N GLY A 172 24.12 -10.64 -17.50
CA GLY A 172 25.20 -9.79 -16.94
C GLY A 172 26.28 -9.39 -17.96
N HIS A 173 26.05 -9.67 -19.26
CA HIS A 173 26.95 -9.34 -20.37
C HIS A 173 26.52 -8.08 -21.14
N GLY A 174 25.56 -7.32 -20.60
CA GLY A 174 25.24 -6.02 -21.15
C GLY A 174 26.48 -5.11 -21.07
N LYS A 175 26.94 -4.61 -22.22
CA LYS A 175 28.01 -3.59 -22.32
C LYS A 175 27.73 -2.29 -21.53
N ASN A 176 26.61 -2.21 -20.81
CA ASN A 176 26.19 -1.09 -19.98
C ASN A 176 26.65 -1.19 -18.51
N SER A 177 27.30 -2.27 -18.08
CA SER A 177 27.97 -2.33 -16.77
C SER A 177 29.48 -2.51 -16.95
N SER A 178 30.25 -1.42 -16.82
CA SER A 178 31.70 -1.44 -16.94
C SER A 178 32.43 -2.16 -15.80
N LYS A 179 31.72 -2.69 -14.80
CA LYS A 179 32.23 -3.59 -13.76
C LYS A 179 31.10 -4.50 -13.28
N THR A 180 31.30 -5.81 -13.35
CA THR A 180 30.53 -6.75 -12.54
C THR A 180 30.90 -6.48 -11.07
N PRO A 181 29.95 -6.16 -10.18
CA PRO A 181 30.29 -5.93 -8.78
C PRO A 181 30.79 -7.24 -8.15
N ASP A 182 31.81 -7.15 -7.29
CA ASP A 182 32.32 -8.31 -6.56
C ASP A 182 31.29 -8.87 -5.56
N TYR A 183 30.32 -8.04 -5.16
CA TYR A 183 29.26 -8.36 -4.20
C TYR A 183 27.90 -7.79 -4.63
N TYR A 184 26.85 -8.59 -4.47
CA TYR A 184 25.46 -8.17 -4.65
C TYR A 184 24.79 -8.00 -3.29
N GLY A 185 24.06 -6.90 -3.09
CA GLY A 185 23.25 -6.66 -1.90
C GLY A 185 21.98 -7.52 -1.84
N CYS A 186 21.50 -8.02 -2.99
CA CYS A 186 20.30 -8.85 -3.06
C CYS A 186 20.44 -9.95 -4.12
N ALA A 187 19.96 -11.16 -3.80
CA ALA A 187 19.74 -12.24 -4.76
C ALA A 187 18.24 -12.52 -4.88
N ILE A 188 17.71 -12.34 -6.08
CA ILE A 188 16.31 -12.63 -6.41
C ILE A 188 16.25 -14.00 -7.06
N ILE A 189 15.46 -14.91 -6.49
CA ILE A 189 15.25 -16.25 -7.04
C ILE A 189 13.94 -16.26 -7.83
N GLY A 190 14.05 -16.45 -9.15
CA GLY A 190 12.97 -16.48 -10.13
C GLY A 190 12.87 -15.20 -10.95
N GLY A 191 13.23 -15.26 -12.24
CA GLY A 191 13.10 -14.23 -13.26
C GLY A 191 11.72 -14.18 -13.93
N GLY A 192 10.66 -14.52 -13.21
CA GLY A 192 9.27 -14.28 -13.63
C GLY A 192 8.86 -12.80 -13.42
N GLN A 193 7.58 -12.50 -13.65
CA GLN A 193 7.08 -11.12 -13.51
C GLN A 193 7.35 -10.52 -12.12
N ALA A 194 7.19 -11.32 -11.06
CA ALA A 194 7.41 -10.84 -9.70
C ALA A 194 8.89 -10.51 -9.44
N GLY A 195 9.82 -11.39 -9.84
CA GLY A 195 11.24 -11.15 -9.62
C GLY A 195 11.78 -10.01 -10.48
N LEU A 196 11.33 -9.89 -11.74
CA LEU A 196 11.68 -8.76 -12.59
C LEU A 196 11.14 -7.43 -12.05
N SER A 197 9.91 -7.41 -11.52
CA SER A 197 9.36 -6.22 -10.87
C SER A 197 10.18 -5.80 -9.64
N VAL A 198 10.60 -6.76 -8.80
CA VAL A 198 11.49 -6.48 -7.66
C VAL A 198 12.84 -5.96 -8.14
N GLY A 199 13.43 -6.57 -9.17
CA GLY A 199 14.70 -6.12 -9.76
C GLY A 199 14.64 -4.67 -10.26
N GLY A 200 13.56 -4.29 -10.96
CA GLY A 200 13.37 -2.91 -11.41
C GLY A 200 13.32 -1.90 -10.25
N ARG A 201 12.64 -2.25 -9.15
CA ARG A 201 12.57 -1.41 -7.95
C ARG A 201 13.91 -1.32 -7.21
N LEU A 202 14.65 -2.42 -7.11
CA LEU A 202 16.02 -2.40 -6.56
C LEU A 202 16.95 -1.55 -7.41
N GLN A 203 16.78 -1.56 -8.73
CA GLN A 203 17.53 -0.71 -9.65
C GLN A 203 17.24 0.77 -9.41
N ALA A 204 15.97 1.15 -9.23
CA ALA A 204 15.59 2.52 -8.90
C ALA A 204 16.18 2.98 -7.54
N LEU A 205 16.29 2.05 -6.58
CA LEU A 205 16.96 2.28 -5.30
C LEU A 205 18.49 2.27 -5.35
N GLY A 206 19.10 2.02 -6.52
CA GLY A 206 20.56 1.90 -6.63
C GLY A 206 21.15 0.69 -5.88
N VAL A 207 20.33 -0.29 -5.50
CA VAL A 207 20.78 -1.50 -4.79
C VAL A 207 21.38 -2.47 -5.80
N SER A 208 22.57 -3.01 -5.52
CA SER A 208 23.15 -4.06 -6.37
C SER A 208 22.39 -5.39 -6.19
N TYR A 209 21.93 -5.98 -7.29
CA TYR A 209 21.18 -7.24 -7.24
C TYR A 209 21.54 -8.20 -8.38
N VAL A 210 21.25 -9.48 -8.16
CA VAL A 210 21.32 -10.53 -9.17
C VAL A 210 19.99 -11.28 -9.22
N ILE A 211 19.52 -11.63 -10.41
CA ILE A 211 18.33 -12.45 -10.62
C ILE A 211 18.78 -13.82 -11.11
N LEU A 212 18.33 -14.88 -10.44
CA LEU A 212 18.64 -16.26 -10.78
C LEU A 212 17.34 -16.95 -11.21
N ASP A 213 17.26 -17.44 -12.45
CA ASP A 213 16.15 -18.26 -12.93
C ASP A 213 16.67 -19.64 -13.36
N LYS A 214 15.78 -20.63 -13.37
CA LYS A 214 16.07 -22.00 -13.82
C LYS A 214 15.96 -22.15 -15.34
N HIS A 215 15.20 -21.26 -15.98
CA HIS A 215 14.98 -21.26 -17.43
C HIS A 215 16.11 -20.52 -18.15
N GLU A 216 16.33 -20.87 -19.40
CA GLU A 216 17.40 -20.31 -20.23
C GLU A 216 17.09 -18.87 -20.66
N GLU A 217 15.82 -18.57 -20.99
CA GLU A 217 15.41 -17.22 -21.38
C GLU A 217 14.33 -16.61 -20.46
N ILE A 218 14.33 -15.28 -20.40
CA ILE A 218 13.27 -14.52 -19.73
C ILE A 218 11.93 -14.80 -20.41
N GLY A 219 10.91 -15.09 -19.60
CA GLY A 219 9.55 -15.34 -20.07
C GLY A 219 9.28 -16.79 -20.45
N ASP A 220 10.28 -17.68 -20.42
CA ASP A 220 10.07 -19.11 -20.67
C ASP A 220 9.11 -19.75 -19.67
N ASN A 221 9.05 -19.25 -18.44
CA ASN A 221 8.02 -19.61 -17.45
C ASN A 221 6.58 -19.49 -17.99
N TRP A 222 6.34 -18.64 -18.99
CA TRP A 222 5.06 -18.50 -19.69
C TRP A 222 5.01 -19.30 -20.99
N LYS A 223 6.12 -19.32 -21.76
CA LYS A 223 6.19 -20.05 -23.04
C LYS A 223 6.02 -21.56 -22.86
N THR A 224 6.57 -22.13 -21.78
CA THR A 224 6.60 -23.59 -21.59
C THR A 224 5.49 -24.13 -20.69
N ARG A 225 4.50 -23.29 -20.31
CA ARG A 225 3.50 -23.68 -19.30
C ARG A 225 2.31 -24.44 -19.89
N TYR A 226 1.73 -23.93 -20.97
CA TYR A 226 0.67 -24.61 -21.73
C TYR A 226 0.67 -24.13 -23.18
N ASP A 227 0.54 -25.05 -24.14
CA ASP A 227 0.42 -24.75 -25.58
C ASP A 227 -0.80 -23.87 -25.91
N SER A 228 -1.83 -23.91 -25.05
CA SER A 228 -3.07 -23.14 -25.21
C SER A 228 -3.04 -21.75 -24.57
N THR A 229 -1.90 -21.30 -24.05
CA THR A 229 -1.82 -19.99 -23.37
C THR A 229 -2.01 -18.87 -24.38
N LYS A 230 -3.15 -18.16 -24.30
CA LYS A 230 -3.42 -16.93 -25.04
C LYS A 230 -3.64 -15.79 -24.06
N ARG A 231 -3.10 -14.61 -24.37
CA ARG A 231 -3.44 -13.38 -23.66
C ARG A 231 -4.93 -13.11 -23.90
N MET A 232 -5.69 -12.87 -22.83
CA MET A 232 -7.09 -12.46 -22.92
C MET A 232 -7.16 -11.20 -23.81
N PRO A 233 -7.99 -11.18 -24.87
CA PRO A 233 -8.17 -9.98 -25.67
C PRO A 233 -8.72 -8.82 -24.80
N PRO A 234 -8.44 -7.56 -25.16
CA PRO A 234 -8.86 -6.39 -24.40
C PRO A 234 -10.38 -6.25 -24.29
#